data_AF-A0A177MVF2-F1
#
_entry.id   AF-A0A177MVF2-F1
#
_cell.length_a   1.000
_cell.length_b   1.000
_cell.length_c   1.000
_cell.angle_alpha   90.00
_cell.angle_beta   90.00
_cell.angle_gamma   90.00
#
_symmetry.space_group_name_H-M   'P 1'
#
loop_
_entity.id
_entity.type
_entity.pdbx_description
1 polymer ?
#
loop_
_entity_poly.entity_id
_entity_poly.type
_entity_poly.pdbx_seq_one_letter_code
_entity_poly.pdbx_strand_id
1 'polypeptide(L)'
;MFLDPEGQAVKQELHSKFASYFSFAYGLNRYANELSSNASISDGDLQQLLLAPLMLRGLTTFQGCILLLERGLSAEAKILARSLLEILFRITAIAKNRENAEIYVLEDQPFRRKLINKSKLLSPCLRQSFETEQTEHLAREIKSDIEERNIAEKSTQWWAQEAGLSDLYNSAYPIFSLAVHVGSRELESHLVLDKDRRIVAMKIDADTTNLDLVVISACESLLLVFEAASTILPENSKIKMSIFKTELAKLNETFMN
;
A
#
# COMPACT_ATOMS: atom_id res chain seq x y z
N MET A 1 -8.02 -24.77 -7.35
CA MET A 1 -6.93 -23.79 -7.13
C MET A 1 -7.45 -22.34 -7.28
N PHE A 2 -7.23 -21.47 -6.27
CA PHE A 2 -7.70 -20.08 -6.02
C PHE A 2 -8.92 -19.46 -6.74
N LEU A 3 -9.05 -19.58 -8.06
CA LEU A 3 -10.19 -19.14 -8.85
C LEU A 3 -11.21 -20.26 -9.15
N ASP A 4 -10.82 -21.52 -8.92
CA ASP A 4 -11.67 -22.69 -9.04
C ASP A 4 -12.58 -22.88 -7.81
N PRO A 5 -13.59 -23.77 -7.86
CA PRO A 5 -14.45 -24.06 -6.71
C PRO A 5 -13.71 -24.45 -5.43
N GLU A 6 -12.57 -25.13 -5.54
CA GLU A 6 -11.69 -25.45 -4.40
C GLU A 6 -11.18 -24.21 -3.66
N GLY A 7 -11.01 -23.08 -4.37
CA GLY A 7 -10.65 -21.80 -3.75
C GLY A 7 -11.72 -21.28 -2.80
N GLN A 8 -12.99 -21.66 -3.01
CA GLN A 8 -14.07 -21.31 -2.09
C GLN A 8 -13.99 -22.10 -0.78
N ALA A 9 -13.56 -23.37 -0.84
CA ALA A 9 -13.34 -24.19 0.36
C ALA A 9 -12.18 -23.63 1.18
N VAL A 10 -11.07 -23.26 0.53
CA VAL A 10 -9.95 -22.54 1.16
C VAL A 10 -10.43 -21.27 1.85
N LYS A 11 -11.21 -20.45 1.16
CA LYS A 11 -11.77 -19.22 1.75
C LYS A 11 -12.58 -19.53 3.02
N GLN A 12 -13.48 -20.51 2.98
CA GLN A 12 -14.27 -20.89 4.15
C GLN A 12 -13.40 -21.35 5.31
N GLU A 13 -12.38 -22.16 5.03
CA GLU A 13 -11.42 -22.62 6.03
C GLU A 13 -10.67 -21.45 6.68
N LEU A 14 -10.13 -20.53 5.88
CA LEU A 14 -9.40 -19.36 6.38
C LEU A 14 -10.30 -18.42 7.18
N HIS A 15 -11.54 -18.19 6.74
CA HIS A 15 -12.52 -17.41 7.49
C HIS A 15 -12.88 -18.06 8.83
N SER A 16 -12.92 -19.39 8.91
CA SER A 16 -13.14 -20.09 10.17
C SER A 16 -11.92 -19.95 11.09
N LYS A 17 -10.72 -20.18 10.56
CA LYS A 17 -9.45 -20.17 11.32
C LYS A 17 -9.06 -18.77 11.82
N PHE A 18 -9.30 -17.73 11.01
CA PHE A 18 -8.92 -16.35 11.30
C PHE A 18 -10.15 -15.43 11.47
N ALA A 19 -11.24 -15.99 12.00
CA ALA A 19 -12.54 -15.32 12.08
C ALA A 19 -12.49 -13.95 12.77
N SER A 20 -11.74 -13.83 13.88
CA SER A 20 -11.59 -12.58 14.64
C SER A 20 -10.90 -11.50 13.82
N TYR A 21 -9.81 -11.85 13.13
CA TYR A 21 -9.03 -10.94 12.28
C TYR A 21 -9.85 -10.42 11.10
N PHE A 22 -10.53 -11.31 10.37
CA PHE A 22 -11.38 -10.88 9.26
C PHE A 22 -12.58 -10.07 9.74
N SER A 23 -13.23 -10.49 10.84
CA SER A 23 -14.37 -9.73 11.39
C SER A 23 -13.97 -8.30 11.77
N PHE A 24 -12.79 -8.13 12.37
CA PHE A 24 -12.23 -6.82 12.66
C PHE A 24 -11.95 -6.02 11.39
N ALA A 25 -11.25 -6.61 10.42
CA ALA A 25 -10.94 -5.98 9.14
C ALA A 25 -12.21 -5.51 8.40
N TYR A 26 -13.28 -6.31 8.40
CA TYR A 26 -14.57 -5.93 7.83
C TYR A 26 -15.27 -4.81 8.60
N GLY A 27 -15.18 -4.82 9.92
CA GLY A 27 -15.67 -3.72 10.77
C GLY A 27 -14.98 -2.40 10.44
N LEU A 28 -13.65 -2.44 10.39
CA LEU A 28 -12.82 -1.29 10.02
C LEU A 28 -13.13 -0.81 8.59
N ASN A 29 -13.28 -1.72 7.63
CA ASN A 29 -13.68 -1.38 6.28
C ASN A 29 -15.00 -0.62 6.22
N ARG A 30 -16.04 -1.07 6.93
CA ARG A 30 -17.34 -0.37 6.95
C ARG A 30 -17.20 1.04 7.52
N TYR A 31 -16.44 1.19 8.60
CA TYR A 31 -16.17 2.50 9.19
C TYR A 31 -15.39 3.42 8.24
N ALA A 32 -14.35 2.90 7.58
CA ALA A 32 -13.55 3.65 6.62
C ALA A 32 -14.36 4.10 5.38
N ASN A 33 -15.30 3.26 4.90
CA ASN A 33 -16.24 3.66 3.85
C ASN A 33 -17.19 4.78 4.33
N GLU A 34 -17.77 4.65 5.53
CA GLU A 34 -18.62 5.68 6.13
C GLU A 34 -17.89 7.03 6.23
N LEU A 35 -16.64 7.03 6.71
CA LEU A 35 -15.78 8.21 6.74
C LEU A 35 -15.52 8.80 5.36
N SER A 36 -15.20 7.95 4.40
CA SER A 36 -14.85 8.37 3.04
C SER A 36 -16.03 9.00 2.29
N SER A 37 -17.25 8.50 2.52
CA SER A 37 -18.46 9.03 1.86
C SER A 37 -18.88 10.41 2.35
N ASN A 38 -18.49 10.80 3.56
CA ASN A 38 -18.86 12.09 4.11
C ASN A 38 -17.74 13.15 3.88
N ALA A 39 -16.49 12.72 3.68
CA ALA A 39 -15.35 13.63 3.50
C ALA A 39 -15.61 14.76 2.48
N SER A 40 -15.45 16.00 2.94
CA SER A 40 -15.55 17.20 2.11
C SER A 40 -14.18 17.78 1.79
N ILE A 41 -14.02 18.31 0.57
CA ILE A 41 -12.75 18.85 0.05
C ILE A 41 -12.98 20.30 -0.40
N SER A 42 -12.04 21.18 -0.12
CA SER A 42 -12.00 22.54 -0.66
C SER A 42 -10.95 22.67 -1.77
N ASP A 43 -11.37 23.21 -2.92
CA ASP A 43 -10.52 23.39 -4.13
C ASP A 43 -9.31 24.32 -3.91
N GLY A 44 -9.28 25.10 -2.82
CA GLY A 44 -8.17 25.98 -2.46
C GLY A 44 -7.12 25.37 -1.55
N ASP A 45 -7.36 24.16 -1.02
CA ASP A 45 -6.46 23.52 -0.05
C ASP A 45 -5.75 22.31 -0.64
N LEU A 46 -4.49 22.50 -1.04
CA LEU A 46 -3.65 21.44 -1.60
C LEU A 46 -3.55 20.21 -0.69
N GLN A 47 -3.51 20.37 0.63
CA GLN A 47 -3.46 19.21 1.53
C GLN A 47 -4.77 18.42 1.44
N GLN A 48 -5.94 19.06 1.43
CA GLN A 48 -7.22 18.36 1.28
C GLN A 48 -7.33 17.66 -0.08
N LEU A 49 -6.92 18.34 -1.16
CA LEU A 49 -6.91 17.81 -2.52
C LEU A 49 -6.02 16.57 -2.68
N LEU A 50 -4.95 16.43 -1.88
CA LEU A 50 -4.06 15.27 -1.92
C LEU A 50 -4.47 14.17 -0.93
N LEU A 51 -4.83 14.55 0.31
CA LEU A 51 -5.10 13.59 1.37
C LEU A 51 -6.39 12.80 1.12
N ALA A 52 -7.43 13.41 0.55
CA ALA A 52 -8.67 12.69 0.22
C ALA A 52 -8.48 11.55 -0.80
N PRO A 53 -7.87 11.76 -1.98
CA PRO A 53 -7.61 10.64 -2.91
C PRO A 53 -6.57 9.65 -2.35
N LEU A 54 -5.58 10.09 -1.58
CA LEU A 54 -4.63 9.19 -0.91
C LEU A 54 -5.33 8.29 0.12
N MET A 55 -6.29 8.84 0.89
CA MET A 55 -7.10 8.09 1.84
C MET A 55 -7.95 7.02 1.12
N LEU A 56 -8.63 7.39 0.03
CA LEU A 56 -9.39 6.45 -0.80
C LEU A 56 -8.49 5.37 -1.42
N ARG A 57 -7.29 5.76 -1.85
CA ARG A 57 -6.29 4.82 -2.34
C ARG A 57 -5.84 3.87 -1.24
N GLY A 58 -5.65 4.36 -0.01
CA GLY A 58 -5.37 3.53 1.16
C GLY A 58 -6.49 2.52 1.45
N LEU A 59 -7.75 2.96 1.42
CA LEU A 59 -8.92 2.10 1.62
C LEU A 59 -9.01 0.99 0.56
N THR A 60 -8.86 1.33 -0.72
CA THR A 60 -8.93 0.34 -1.80
C THR A 60 -7.74 -0.62 -1.80
N THR A 61 -6.54 -0.16 -1.45
CA THR A 61 -5.36 -1.02 -1.25
C THR A 61 -5.58 -1.98 -0.08
N PHE A 62 -6.14 -1.50 1.04
CA PHE A 62 -6.50 -2.35 2.18
C PHE A 62 -7.53 -3.41 1.78
N GLN A 63 -8.62 -3.03 1.10
CA GLN A 63 -9.64 -3.97 0.63
C GLN A 63 -9.04 -5.06 -0.25
N GLY A 64 -8.17 -4.68 -1.20
CA GLY A 64 -7.44 -5.63 -2.04
C GLY A 64 -6.58 -6.59 -1.22
N CYS A 65 -5.85 -6.07 -0.22
CA CYS A 65 -5.03 -6.87 0.67
C CYS A 65 -5.87 -7.94 1.40
N ILE A 66 -6.99 -7.55 2.02
CA ILE A 66 -7.88 -8.48 2.72
C ILE A 66 -8.47 -9.53 1.77
N LEU A 67 -8.94 -9.13 0.58
CA LEU A 67 -9.52 -10.05 -0.41
C LEU A 67 -8.55 -11.12 -0.91
N LEU A 68 -7.25 -10.80 -0.98
CA LEU A 68 -6.19 -11.74 -1.32
C LEU A 68 -5.89 -12.69 -0.16
N LEU A 69 -5.82 -12.18 1.07
CA LEU A 69 -5.60 -12.99 2.27
C LEU A 69 -6.73 -14.00 2.49
N GLU A 70 -7.98 -13.63 2.20
CA GLU A 70 -9.12 -14.56 2.24
C GLU A 70 -8.99 -15.75 1.30
N ARG A 71 -8.13 -15.64 0.28
CA ARG A 71 -7.85 -16.72 -0.67
C ARG A 71 -6.51 -17.39 -0.41
N GLY A 72 -5.76 -16.98 0.61
CA GLY A 72 -4.42 -17.51 0.88
C GLY A 72 -3.35 -17.02 -0.09
N LEU A 73 -3.61 -15.92 -0.82
CA LEU A 73 -2.65 -15.26 -1.72
C LEU A 73 -1.76 -14.30 -0.92
N SER A 74 -0.97 -14.86 0.00
CA SER A 74 -0.22 -14.08 0.99
C SER A 74 0.93 -13.26 0.40
N ALA A 75 1.58 -13.73 -0.66
CA ALA A 75 2.64 -12.95 -1.32
C ALA A 75 2.05 -11.69 -1.96
N GLU A 76 0.97 -11.83 -2.72
CA GLU A 76 0.27 -10.72 -3.36
C GLU A 76 -0.32 -9.75 -2.33
N ALA A 77 -0.85 -10.29 -1.23
CA ALA A 77 -1.35 -9.47 -0.13
C ALA A 77 -0.23 -8.64 0.54
N LYS A 78 0.97 -9.21 0.73
CA LYS A 78 2.14 -8.49 1.28
C LYS A 78 2.58 -7.36 0.36
N ILE A 79 2.52 -7.53 -0.97
CA ILE A 79 2.78 -6.45 -1.93
C ILE A 79 1.81 -5.28 -1.70
N LEU A 80 0.51 -5.56 -1.53
CA LEU A 80 -0.47 -4.52 -1.23
C LEU A 80 -0.28 -3.90 0.16
N ALA A 81 0.08 -4.70 1.17
CA ALA A 81 0.39 -4.20 2.51
C ALA A 81 1.59 -3.24 2.50
N ARG A 82 2.64 -3.54 1.72
CA ARG A 82 3.74 -2.61 1.47
C ARG A 82 3.24 -1.31 0.86
N SER A 83 2.42 -1.38 -0.20
CA SER A 83 1.88 -0.18 -0.85
C SER A 83 1.02 0.64 0.13
N LEU A 84 0.30 -0.01 1.03
CA LEU A 84 -0.46 0.66 2.08
C LEU A 84 0.44 1.42 3.06
N LEU A 85 1.59 0.86 3.44
CA LEU A 85 2.59 1.59 4.24
C LEU A 85 3.17 2.81 3.50
N GLU A 86 3.44 2.69 2.20
CA GLU A 86 3.92 3.82 1.39
C GLU A 86 2.90 4.95 1.30
N ILE A 87 1.61 4.62 1.25
CA ILE A 87 0.50 5.58 1.35
C ILE A 87 0.46 6.20 2.75
N LEU A 88 0.56 5.38 3.80
CA LEU A 88 0.60 5.83 5.20
C LEU A 88 1.72 6.85 5.45
N PHE A 89 2.94 6.59 4.97
CA PHE A 89 4.06 7.50 5.16
C PHE A 89 3.77 8.85 4.49
N ARG A 90 3.30 8.85 3.25
CA ARG A 90 2.98 10.09 2.51
C ARG A 90 1.84 10.87 3.13
N ILE A 91 0.72 10.20 3.43
CA ILE A 91 -0.46 10.87 3.99
C ILE A 91 -0.13 11.50 5.36
N THR A 92 0.65 10.80 6.19
CA THR A 92 1.08 11.31 7.50
C THR A 92 2.06 12.48 7.37
N ALA A 93 3.04 12.39 6.46
CA ALA A 93 4.00 13.47 6.23
C ALA A 93 3.33 14.74 5.66
N ILE A 94 2.41 14.59 4.70
CA ILE A 94 1.66 15.70 4.11
C ILE A 94 0.70 16.31 5.12
N ALA A 95 0.04 15.50 5.95
CA ALA A 95 -0.84 16.01 7.00
C ALA A 95 -0.08 16.84 8.06
N LYS A 96 1.15 16.44 8.40
CA LYS A 96 2.00 17.13 9.39
C LYS A 96 2.63 18.43 8.87
N ASN A 97 2.98 18.49 7.59
CA ASN A 97 3.66 19.64 7.01
C ASN A 97 3.07 19.99 5.63
N ARG A 98 2.58 21.23 5.49
CA ARG A 98 2.02 21.72 4.23
C ARG A 98 3.05 21.75 3.09
N GLU A 99 4.32 22.03 3.37
CA GLU A 99 5.38 22.03 2.35
C GLU A 99 5.55 20.65 1.71
N ASN A 100 5.31 19.58 2.48
CA ASN A 100 5.35 18.22 1.97
C ASN A 100 4.25 17.94 0.93
N ALA A 101 3.14 18.69 0.96
CA ALA A 101 2.12 18.62 -0.09
C ALA A 101 2.67 19.09 -1.45
N GLU A 102 3.44 20.19 -1.45
CA GLU A 102 4.08 20.72 -2.65
C GLU A 102 5.19 19.80 -3.15
N ILE A 103 6.02 19.28 -2.24
CA ILE A 103 7.05 18.29 -2.57
C ILE A 103 6.43 17.05 -3.23
N TYR A 104 5.31 16.55 -2.69
CA TYR A 104 4.61 15.39 -3.24
C TYR A 104 4.10 15.61 -4.68
N VAL A 105 3.64 16.81 -5.01
CA VAL A 105 3.23 17.14 -6.39
C VAL A 105 4.44 17.27 -7.30
N LEU A 106 5.52 17.90 -6.82
CA LEU A 106 6.71 18.15 -7.64
C LEU A 106 7.52 16.88 -7.89
N GLU A 107 7.54 15.90 -6.97
CA GLU A 107 8.33 14.67 -7.11
C GLU A 107 7.91 13.77 -8.29
N ASP A 108 6.74 14.00 -8.89
CA ASP A 108 6.31 13.33 -10.12
C ASP A 108 7.15 13.76 -11.35
N GLN A 109 7.72 14.98 -11.34
CA GLN A 109 8.47 15.52 -12.48
C GLN A 109 9.71 14.66 -12.86
N PRO A 110 10.60 14.28 -11.92
CA PRO A 110 11.68 13.32 -12.20
C PRO A 110 11.18 11.99 -12.79
N PHE A 111 10.05 11.46 -12.31
CA PHE A 111 9.48 10.22 -12.81
C PHE A 111 8.97 10.37 -14.25
N ARG A 112 8.22 11.43 -14.55
CA ARG A 112 7.77 11.74 -15.91
C ARG A 112 8.93 11.90 -16.88
N ARG A 113 10.01 12.59 -16.47
CA ARG A 113 11.25 12.70 -17.27
C ARG A 113 11.85 11.33 -17.56
N LYS A 114 11.90 10.44 -16.56
CA LYS A 114 12.41 9.08 -16.70
C LYS A 114 11.57 8.26 -17.69
N LEU A 115 10.25 8.39 -17.66
CA LEU A 115 9.36 7.71 -18.62
C LEU A 115 9.60 8.19 -20.05
N ILE A 116 9.69 9.51 -20.28
CA ILE A 116 10.00 10.08 -21.60
C ILE A 116 11.37 9.61 -22.11
N ASN A 117 12.37 9.56 -21.24
CA ASN A 117 13.69 9.08 -21.64
C ASN A 117 13.69 7.58 -21.96
N LYS A 118 12.90 6.78 -21.23
CA LYS A 118 12.74 5.34 -21.51
C LYS A 118 12.01 5.09 -22.83
N SER A 119 11.03 5.93 -23.21
CA SER A 119 10.32 5.74 -24.50
C SER A 119 11.26 5.88 -25.70
N LYS A 120 12.31 6.70 -25.59
CA LYS A 120 13.37 6.83 -26.61
C LYS A 120 14.21 5.57 -26.78
N LEU A 121 14.22 4.66 -25.82
CA LEU A 121 14.94 3.38 -25.88
C LEU A 121 14.10 2.26 -26.52
N LEU A 122 12.83 2.53 -26.84
CA LEU A 122 11.96 1.55 -27.49
C LEU A 122 12.43 1.22 -28.91
N SER A 123 11.99 0.06 -29.40
CA SER A 123 12.15 -0.32 -30.81
C SER A 123 11.45 0.72 -31.72
N PRO A 124 11.93 0.92 -32.97
CA PRO A 124 11.40 1.97 -33.85
C PRO A 124 9.87 1.94 -34.04
N CYS A 125 9.28 0.74 -34.17
CA CYS A 125 7.84 0.58 -34.34
C CYS A 125 7.01 1.06 -33.14
N LEU A 126 7.53 0.92 -31.91
CA LEU A 126 6.87 1.39 -30.69
C LEU A 126 7.20 2.85 -30.40
N ARG A 127 8.42 3.27 -30.73
CA ARG A 127 8.94 4.61 -30.49
C ARG A 127 8.19 5.69 -31.26
N GLN A 128 7.77 5.40 -32.50
CA GLN A 128 7.07 6.35 -33.37
C GLN A 128 5.83 6.96 -32.70
N SER A 129 5.15 6.22 -31.83
CA SER A 129 3.97 6.71 -31.08
C SER A 129 4.32 7.77 -30.02
N PHE A 130 5.59 7.92 -29.67
CA PHE A 130 6.08 8.85 -28.64
C PHE A 130 6.92 9.99 -29.23
N GLU A 131 7.43 9.88 -30.45
CA GLU A 131 8.20 10.91 -31.16
C GLU A 131 7.27 11.98 -31.76
N THR A 132 6.63 12.74 -30.89
CA THR A 132 5.75 13.85 -31.27
C THR A 132 6.33 15.18 -30.77
N GLU A 133 5.98 16.27 -31.44
CA GLU A 133 6.35 17.62 -31.00
C GLU A 133 5.85 17.90 -29.58
N GLN A 134 4.66 17.39 -29.22
CA GLN A 134 4.10 17.51 -27.89
C GLN A 134 4.98 16.81 -26.83
N THR A 135 5.46 15.60 -27.13
CA THR A 135 6.37 14.88 -26.22
C THR A 135 7.69 15.62 -26.04
N GLU A 136 8.24 16.21 -27.10
CA GLU A 136 9.49 16.98 -27.05
C GLU A 136 9.33 18.31 -26.31
N HIS A 137 8.21 19.00 -26.51
CA HIS A 137 7.84 20.19 -25.75
C HIS A 137 7.75 19.86 -24.25
N LEU A 138 6.98 18.83 -23.91
CA LEU A 138 6.81 18.39 -22.54
C LEU A 138 8.15 17.97 -21.91
N ALA A 139 9.03 17.30 -22.65
CA ALA A 139 10.36 16.92 -22.17
C ALA A 139 11.22 18.14 -21.81
N ARG A 140 11.10 19.24 -22.58
CA ARG A 140 11.81 20.50 -22.31
C ARG A 140 11.24 21.21 -21.08
N GLU A 141 9.92 21.31 -20.98
CA GLU A 141 9.24 21.91 -19.82
C GLU A 141 9.62 21.20 -18.52
N ILE A 142 9.47 19.87 -18.47
CA ILE A 142 9.83 19.06 -17.29
C ILE A 142 11.30 19.25 -16.92
N LYS A 143 12.20 19.32 -17.92
CA LYS A 143 13.61 19.56 -17.66
C LYS A 143 13.85 20.93 -17.03
N SER A 144 13.23 21.98 -17.58
CA SER A 144 13.32 23.35 -17.05
C SER A 144 12.81 23.41 -15.61
N ASP A 145 11.62 22.85 -15.36
CA ASP A 145 11.01 22.82 -14.02
C ASP A 145 11.89 22.14 -12.98
N ILE A 146 12.49 20.99 -13.32
CA ILE A 146 13.40 20.27 -12.43
C ILE A 146 14.64 21.10 -12.10
N GLU A 147 15.22 21.77 -13.10
CA GLU A 147 16.45 22.56 -12.95
C GLU A 147 16.18 23.86 -12.17
N GLU A 148 15.12 24.59 -12.52
CA GLU A 148 14.77 25.88 -11.89
C GLU A 148 14.34 25.73 -10.43
N ARG A 149 13.60 24.67 -10.12
CA ARG A 149 13.06 24.43 -8.77
C ARG A 149 13.88 23.44 -7.96
N ASN A 150 15.00 22.96 -8.50
CA ASN A 150 15.88 21.96 -7.87
C ASN A 150 15.10 20.72 -7.36
N ILE A 151 14.21 20.19 -8.21
CA ILE A 151 13.31 19.10 -7.84
C ILE A 151 14.08 17.78 -7.76
N ALA A 152 13.95 17.07 -6.65
CA ALA A 152 14.55 15.77 -6.42
C ALA A 152 13.50 14.73 -6.02
N GLU A 153 13.68 13.50 -6.50
CA GLU A 153 12.89 12.34 -6.07
C GLU A 153 13.17 12.05 -4.59
N LYS A 154 12.11 11.86 -3.80
CA LYS A 154 12.22 11.48 -2.39
C LYS A 154 12.08 9.96 -2.23
N SER A 155 12.92 9.39 -1.39
CA SER A 155 12.85 7.95 -1.09
C SER A 155 11.68 7.65 -0.16
N THR A 156 11.21 6.40 -0.13
CA THR A 156 10.22 5.95 0.86
C THR A 156 10.71 6.17 2.30
N GLN A 157 12.02 6.01 2.54
CA GLN A 157 12.62 6.29 3.85
C GLN A 157 12.45 7.75 4.26
N TRP A 158 12.66 8.69 3.32
CA TRP A 158 12.48 10.11 3.58
C TRP A 158 11.04 10.41 3.98
N TRP A 159 10.06 9.86 3.23
CA TRP A 159 8.65 9.99 3.58
C TRP A 159 8.31 9.40 4.96
N ALA A 160 8.90 8.26 5.32
CA ALA A 160 8.72 7.67 6.65
C ALA A 160 9.35 8.50 7.77
N GLN A 161 10.48 9.17 7.50
CA GLN A 161 11.13 10.10 8.44
C GLN A 161 10.26 11.34 8.67
N GLU A 162 9.78 11.97 7.60
CA GLU A 162 8.85 13.11 7.67
C GLU A 162 7.54 12.76 8.38
N ALA A 163 7.07 11.52 8.21
CA ALA A 163 5.91 10.99 8.91
C ALA A 163 6.17 10.70 10.40
N GLY A 164 7.43 10.62 10.85
CA GLY A 164 7.79 10.10 12.17
C GLY A 164 7.48 8.61 12.34
N LEU A 165 7.49 7.84 11.26
CA LEU A 165 7.15 6.41 11.19
C LEU A 165 8.35 5.54 10.75
N SER A 166 9.57 5.97 11.13
CA SER A 166 10.81 5.27 10.77
C SER A 166 10.86 3.83 11.31
N ASP A 167 10.24 3.56 12.47
CA ASP A 167 10.19 2.21 13.03
C ASP A 167 9.39 1.25 12.14
N LEU A 168 8.26 1.69 11.59
CA LEU A 168 7.48 0.90 10.62
C LEU A 168 8.27 0.69 9.31
N TYR A 169 9.01 1.71 8.87
CA TYR A 169 9.91 1.59 7.71
C TYR A 169 11.05 0.60 7.93
N ASN A 170 11.55 0.47 9.15
CA ASN A 170 12.64 -0.45 9.48
C ASN A 170 12.16 -1.85 9.89
N SER A 171 10.85 -2.07 10.08
CA SER A 171 10.27 -3.33 10.58
C SER A 171 9.31 -4.01 9.59
N ALA A 172 8.08 -3.53 9.48
CA ALA A 172 7.05 -4.14 8.63
C ALA A 172 7.35 -3.94 7.12
N TYR A 173 7.85 -2.76 6.75
CA TYR A 173 8.09 -2.42 5.35
C TYR A 173 9.11 -3.35 4.66
N PRO A 174 10.29 -3.69 5.23
CA PRO A 174 11.23 -4.61 4.60
C PRO A 174 10.67 -6.03 4.49
N ILE A 175 9.91 -6.50 5.49
CA ILE A 175 9.25 -7.82 5.46
C ILE A 175 8.31 -7.91 4.26
N PHE A 176 7.45 -6.92 4.06
CA PHE A 176 6.52 -6.90 2.92
C PHE A 176 7.23 -6.61 1.59
N SER A 177 8.39 -5.95 1.65
CA SER A 177 9.21 -5.69 0.46
C SER A 177 9.84 -6.92 -0.14
N LEU A 178 10.06 -7.99 0.65
CA LEU A 178 10.56 -9.26 0.14
C LEU A 178 9.61 -9.85 -0.92
N ALA A 179 8.29 -9.75 -0.68
CA ALA A 179 7.22 -10.23 -1.56
C ALA A 179 7.18 -9.58 -2.96
N VAL A 180 7.86 -8.46 -3.15
CA VAL A 180 7.92 -7.78 -4.45
C VAL A 180 8.99 -8.39 -5.35
N HIS A 181 10.01 -9.00 -4.76
CA HIS A 181 11.12 -9.55 -5.49
C HIS A 181 10.91 -11.06 -5.65
N VAL A 182 10.88 -11.55 -6.89
CA VAL A 182 10.91 -12.99 -7.20
C VAL A 182 12.28 -13.57 -6.80
N GLY A 183 12.53 -13.61 -5.50
CA GLY A 183 13.75 -14.11 -4.89
C GLY A 183 13.69 -15.62 -4.75
N SER A 184 14.86 -16.25 -4.69
CA SER A 184 14.98 -17.71 -4.54
C SER A 184 14.21 -18.25 -3.33
N ARG A 185 14.20 -17.50 -2.22
CA ARG A 185 13.44 -17.87 -1.00
C ARG A 185 11.93 -17.88 -1.19
N GLU A 186 11.39 -17.03 -2.07
CA GLU A 186 9.95 -17.01 -2.33
C GLU A 186 9.54 -18.22 -3.18
N LEU A 187 10.39 -18.57 -4.15
CA LEU A 187 10.20 -19.73 -5.00
C LEU A 187 10.26 -21.06 -4.23
N GLU A 188 11.04 -21.13 -3.15
CA GLU A 188 11.08 -22.30 -2.26
C GLU A 188 9.71 -22.63 -1.66
N SER A 189 8.83 -21.64 -1.47
CA SER A 189 7.48 -21.87 -0.93
C SER A 189 6.61 -22.75 -1.83
N HIS A 190 6.93 -22.83 -3.12
CA HIS A 190 6.27 -23.69 -4.10
C HIS A 190 6.86 -25.10 -4.19
N LEU A 191 7.92 -25.41 -3.45
CA LEU A 191 8.59 -26.70 -3.48
C LEU A 191 8.15 -27.56 -2.31
N VAL A 192 7.88 -28.84 -2.59
CA VAL A 192 7.71 -29.87 -1.56
C VAL A 192 9.02 -30.63 -1.45
N LEU A 193 9.61 -30.61 -0.25
CA LEU A 193 10.86 -31.31 0.06
C LEU A 193 10.57 -32.58 0.86
N ASP A 194 11.29 -33.66 0.57
CA ASP A 194 11.30 -34.85 1.42
C ASP A 194 12.20 -34.67 2.66
N LYS A 195 12.27 -35.70 3.49
CA LYS A 195 13.11 -35.75 4.70
C LYS A 195 14.61 -35.54 4.43
N ASP A 196 15.08 -35.81 3.21
CA ASP A 196 16.47 -35.67 2.79
C ASP A 196 16.70 -34.34 2.04
N ARG A 197 15.73 -33.41 2.11
CA ARG A 197 15.70 -32.09 1.45
C ARG A 197 15.75 -32.18 -0.08
N ARG A 198 15.31 -33.29 -0.67
CA ARG A 198 15.18 -33.42 -2.13
C ARG A 198 13.81 -32.91 -2.56
N ILE A 199 13.78 -32.20 -3.69
CA ILE A 199 12.54 -31.71 -4.28
C ILE A 199 11.76 -32.92 -4.82
N VAL A 200 10.54 -33.13 -4.31
CA VAL A 200 9.68 -34.26 -4.71
C VAL A 200 8.42 -33.83 -5.43
N ALA A 201 7.98 -32.59 -5.27
CA ALA A 201 6.85 -32.02 -6.00
C ALA A 201 6.89 -30.49 -6.01
N MET A 202 6.02 -29.89 -6.84
CA MET A 202 5.62 -28.49 -6.72
C MET A 202 4.21 -28.41 -6.11
N LYS A 203 3.93 -27.34 -5.38
CA LYS A 203 2.61 -27.07 -4.80
C LYS A 203 2.13 -25.66 -5.14
N ILE A 204 0.81 -25.55 -5.30
CA ILE A 204 0.09 -24.28 -5.43
C ILE A 204 -1.04 -24.33 -4.40
N ASP A 205 -0.70 -23.99 -3.17
CA ASP A 205 -1.59 -24.03 -2.01
C ASP A 205 -1.71 -22.65 -1.37
N ALA A 206 -2.76 -22.45 -0.58
CA ALA A 206 -2.91 -21.27 0.25
C ALA A 206 -1.73 -21.15 1.22
N ASP A 207 -0.98 -20.05 1.10
CA ASP A 207 0.02 -19.71 2.09
C ASP A 207 -0.65 -18.96 3.24
N THR A 208 -0.62 -19.55 4.43
CA THR A 208 -1.16 -18.93 5.66
C THR A 208 -0.07 -18.40 6.57
N THR A 209 1.19 -18.45 6.13
CA THR A 209 2.35 -18.02 6.92
C THR A 209 2.24 -16.54 7.24
N ASN A 210 2.12 -16.25 8.54
CA ASN A 210 1.97 -14.89 9.09
C ASN A 210 0.75 -14.13 8.54
N LEU A 211 -0.33 -14.84 8.16
CA LEU A 211 -1.55 -14.21 7.64
C LEU A 211 -2.12 -13.17 8.63
N ASP A 212 -2.19 -13.55 9.89
CA ASP A 212 -2.58 -12.69 11.02
C ASP A 212 -1.73 -11.42 11.10
N LEU A 213 -0.40 -11.52 11.03
CA LEU A 213 0.50 -10.38 11.02
C LEU A 213 0.21 -9.44 9.85
N VAL A 214 -0.07 -9.98 8.66
CA VAL A 214 -0.41 -9.16 7.48
C VAL A 214 -1.76 -8.48 7.67
N VAL A 215 -2.79 -9.19 8.17
CA VAL A 215 -4.11 -8.59 8.44
C VAL A 215 -4.01 -7.47 9.48
N ILE A 216 -3.34 -7.73 10.61
CA ILE A 216 -3.11 -6.73 11.66
C ILE A 216 -2.40 -5.51 11.08
N SER A 217 -1.28 -5.73 10.39
CA SER A 217 -0.47 -4.63 9.83
C SER A 217 -1.25 -3.79 8.83
N ALA A 218 -2.09 -4.44 8.00
CA ALA A 218 -2.96 -3.76 7.07
C ALA A 218 -4.04 -2.94 7.79
N CYS A 219 -4.65 -3.49 8.84
CA CYS A 219 -5.64 -2.78 9.64
C CYS A 219 -5.05 -1.60 10.40
N GLU A 220 -3.90 -1.77 11.04
CA GLU A 220 -3.16 -0.71 11.72
C GLU A 220 -2.80 0.41 10.75
N SER A 221 -2.27 0.04 9.58
CA SER A 221 -1.90 1.02 8.55
C SER A 221 -3.10 1.81 8.05
N LEU A 222 -4.24 1.15 7.82
CA LEU A 222 -5.47 1.83 7.40
C LEU A 222 -6.00 2.78 8.49
N LEU A 223 -5.99 2.36 9.76
CA LEU A 223 -6.38 3.21 10.88
C LEU A 223 -5.53 4.49 10.94
N LEU A 224 -4.21 4.34 10.81
CA LEU A 224 -3.28 5.47 10.83
C LEU A 224 -3.44 6.38 9.59
N VAL A 225 -3.75 5.81 8.42
CA VAL A 225 -4.08 6.59 7.20
C VAL A 225 -5.28 7.50 7.46
N PHE A 226 -6.37 6.95 8.00
CA PHE A 226 -7.57 7.73 8.28
C PHE A 226 -7.37 8.71 9.44
N GLU A 227 -6.58 8.35 10.45
CA GLU A 227 -6.21 9.27 11.53
C GLU A 227 -5.46 10.48 10.98
N ALA A 228 -4.40 10.26 10.19
CA ALA A 228 -3.64 11.34 9.56
C ALA A 228 -4.53 12.22 8.68
N ALA A 229 -5.35 11.61 7.81
CA ALA A 229 -6.27 12.35 6.94
C ALA A 229 -7.26 13.22 7.74
N SER A 230 -7.80 12.70 8.85
CA SER A 230 -8.78 13.41 9.71
C SER A 230 -8.21 14.64 10.43
N THR A 231 -6.90 14.84 10.43
CA THR A 231 -6.28 16.06 10.99
C THR A 231 -6.46 17.27 10.08
N ILE A 232 -6.68 17.05 8.78
CA ILE A 232 -6.81 18.10 7.75
C ILE A 232 -8.19 18.07 7.11
N LEU A 233 -8.68 16.88 6.74
CA LEU A 233 -10.00 16.73 6.17
C LEU A 233 -11.05 17.06 7.23
N PRO A 234 -11.91 18.05 7.00
CA PRO A 234 -12.95 18.38 7.95
C PRO A 234 -13.94 17.21 8.00
N GLU A 235 -14.00 16.46 9.12
CA GLU A 235 -15.26 15.81 9.57
C GLU A 235 -15.27 15.06 10.93
N ASN A 236 -16.50 14.67 11.31
CA ASN A 236 -17.10 14.64 12.65
C ASN A 236 -16.88 13.39 13.53
N SER A 237 -15.89 12.51 13.30
CA SER A 237 -15.83 11.25 14.08
C SER A 237 -14.49 10.90 14.70
N LYS A 238 -14.06 11.71 15.69
CA LYS A 238 -12.98 11.29 16.61
C LYS A 238 -13.39 10.13 17.53
N ILE A 239 -14.69 9.92 17.77
CA ILE A 239 -15.18 8.96 18.78
C ILE A 239 -14.96 7.49 18.34
N LYS A 240 -15.33 7.12 17.10
CA LYS A 240 -15.26 5.72 16.62
C LYS A 240 -13.81 5.21 16.42
N MET A 241 -12.85 6.08 16.11
CA MET A 241 -11.45 5.70 15.88
C MET A 241 -10.78 5.08 17.13
N SER A 242 -11.05 5.65 18.31
CA SER A 242 -10.49 5.17 19.58
C SER A 242 -10.94 3.74 19.94
N ILE A 243 -12.15 3.36 19.54
CA ILE A 243 -12.72 2.03 19.75
C ILE A 243 -11.93 1.01 18.92
N PHE A 244 -11.75 1.26 17.62
CA PHE A 244 -10.99 0.37 16.75
C PHE A 244 -9.53 0.20 17.18
N LYS A 245 -8.88 1.27 17.68
CA LYS A 245 -7.52 1.17 18.24
C LYS A 245 -7.46 0.24 19.46
N THR A 246 -8.44 0.35 20.34
CA THR A 246 -8.54 -0.49 21.55
C THR A 246 -8.79 -1.96 21.18
N GLU A 247 -9.67 -2.20 20.21
CA GLU A 247 -9.96 -3.55 19.70
C GLU A 247 -8.74 -4.17 19.00
N LEU A 248 -8.01 -3.40 18.21
CA LEU A 248 -6.78 -3.86 17.55
C LEU A 248 -5.70 -4.24 18.58
N ALA A 249 -5.53 -3.44 19.64
CA ALA A 249 -4.58 -3.75 20.71
C ALA A 249 -4.88 -5.10 21.38
N LYS A 250 -6.16 -5.39 21.68
CA LYS A 250 -6.59 -6.69 22.22
C LYS A 250 -6.32 -7.85 21.26
N LEU A 251 -6.51 -7.61 19.96
CA LEU A 251 -6.24 -8.61 18.93
C LEU A 251 -4.73 -8.93 18.87
N ASN A 252 -3.87 -7.92 19.00
CA ASN A 252 -2.41 -8.08 19.07
C ASN A 252 -1.93 -8.80 20.34
N GLU A 253 -2.56 -8.54 21.50
CA GLU A 253 -2.25 -9.28 22.73
C GLU A 253 -2.55 -10.78 22.62
N THR A 254 -3.55 -11.14 21.83
CA THR A 254 -3.89 -12.55 21.55
C THR A 254 -2.86 -13.22 20.64
N PHE A 255 -2.12 -12.46 19.84
CA PHE A 255 -1.06 -12.96 18.96
C PHE A 255 0.27 -13.21 19.70
N MET A 256 0.53 -12.48 20.78
CA MET A 256 1.78 -12.59 21.56
C MET A 256 1.75 -13.68 22.66
N ASN A 257 0.60 -14.32 22.87
CA ASN A 257 0.39 -15.41 23.85
C ASN A 257 0.22 -16.75 23.14
#